data_AF-A0A7R9TCD6-F1
#
_entry.id   AF-A0A7R9TCD6-F1
#
_cell.length_a   1.000
_cell.length_b   1.000
_cell.length_c   1.000
_cell.angle_alpha   90.00
_cell.angle_beta   90.00
_cell.angle_gamma   90.00
#
_symmetry.space_group_name_H-M   'P 1'
#
loop_
_entity.id
_entity.type
_entity.pdbx_description
1 polymer ?
#
loop_
_entity_poly.entity_id
_entity_poly.type
_entity_poly.pdbx_seq_one_letter_code
_entity_poly.pdbx_strand_id
1 'polypeptide(L)'
;RARRDGDGRGEGGDDSGGGKERAHCPPYYSDALYRGRMCATAPLDDLPAVGDAWLETHTVEELVVGKGTGWTPEALREEFERRFQRPNRPCVVRGACADWPACARWSRAYLEEAYGANPAVVGGYEMRVADYHRYCDAVESGAAVDDQPLYLFDKHFASRAPRLARDYGVPAFLGE
;
A
#
# COMPACT_ATOMS: atom_id res chain seq x y z
N ARG A 1 2.24 63.38 50.56
CA ARG A 1 3.03 64.63 50.70
C ARG A 1 3.81 64.82 49.39
N ALA A 2 3.58 65.93 48.67
CA ALA A 2 4.20 66.43 47.41
C ALA A 2 3.92 65.58 46.14
N ARG A 3 3.26 66.01 45.04
CA ARG A 3 3.23 67.22 44.17
C ARG A 3 4.59 67.62 43.55
N ARG A 4 4.75 67.43 42.23
CA ARG A 4 4.79 68.52 41.23
C ARG A 4 4.84 68.05 39.77
N ASP A 5 4.28 68.93 38.94
CA ASP A 5 3.97 68.90 37.51
C ASP A 5 5.14 69.22 36.57
N GLY A 6 4.90 69.03 35.27
CA GLY A 6 5.63 69.59 34.12
C GLY A 6 5.38 68.71 32.88
N ASP A 7 4.26 68.86 32.16
CA ASP A 7 3.96 69.83 31.09
C ASP A 7 4.96 69.83 29.91
N GLY A 8 4.41 69.64 28.72
CA GLY A 8 5.11 69.44 27.45
C GLY A 8 4.13 69.05 26.35
N ARG A 9 3.25 69.98 25.98
CA ARG A 9 2.39 69.91 24.79
C ARG A 9 3.22 69.88 23.50
N GLY A 10 2.83 69.00 22.58
CA GLY A 10 3.15 69.05 21.16
C GLY A 10 1.96 68.49 20.38
N GLU A 11 1.26 69.38 19.67
CA GLU A 11 0.03 69.13 18.93
C GLU A 11 0.28 68.40 17.59
N GLY A 12 -0.75 67.70 17.10
CA GLY A 12 -1.09 67.68 15.68
C GLY A 12 -0.52 66.55 14.83
N GLY A 13 -1.35 65.52 14.59
CA GLY A 13 -1.09 64.47 13.62
C GLY A 13 -2.23 63.46 13.61
N ASP A 14 -3.34 63.86 13.02
CA ASP A 14 -4.52 63.03 12.75
C ASP A 14 -4.14 61.94 11.74
N ASP A 15 -3.80 60.75 12.24
CA ASP A 15 -3.68 59.55 11.40
C ASP A 15 -4.78 58.58 11.79
N SER A 16 -5.88 58.67 11.05
CA SER A 16 -6.97 57.70 11.03
C SER A 16 -6.43 56.36 10.48
N GLY A 17 -5.60 55.69 11.27
CA GLY A 17 -5.09 54.36 11.01
C GLY A 17 -6.22 53.36 11.18
N GLY A 18 -6.88 53.03 10.06
CA GLY A 18 -7.84 51.94 9.99
C GLY A 18 -7.20 50.64 10.46
N GLY A 19 -7.46 50.29 11.71
CA GLY A 19 -7.13 49.00 12.29
C GLY A 19 -7.89 47.93 11.52
N LYS A 20 -7.25 47.33 10.51
CA LYS A 20 -7.70 46.06 9.97
C LYS A 20 -7.47 45.01 11.06
N GLU A 21 -8.48 44.79 11.89
CA GLU A 21 -8.64 43.52 12.59
C GLU A 21 -8.44 42.41 11.55
N ARG A 22 -7.34 41.68 11.66
CA ARG A 22 -7.17 40.46 10.89
C ARG A 22 -8.26 39.53 11.40
N ALA A 23 -9.27 39.32 10.58
CA ALA A 23 -10.34 38.38 10.86
C ALA A 23 -9.70 37.07 11.31
N HIS A 24 -9.89 36.73 12.59
CA HIS A 24 -9.51 35.45 13.13
C HIS A 24 -10.42 34.42 12.47
N CYS A 25 -9.99 33.91 11.32
CA CYS A 25 -10.64 32.80 10.66
C CYS A 25 -10.52 31.59 11.60
N PRO A 26 -11.61 31.14 12.23
CA PRO A 26 -11.55 29.93 13.02
C PRO A 26 -11.20 28.77 12.07
N PRO A 27 -10.44 27.75 12.51
CA PRO A 27 -10.16 26.60 11.66
C PRO A 27 -11.49 25.98 11.25
N TYR A 28 -11.82 26.10 9.96
CA TYR A 28 -13.02 25.49 9.40
C TYR A 28 -12.80 23.97 9.40
N TYR A 29 -13.55 23.26 10.24
CA TYR A 29 -13.63 21.81 10.22
C TYR A 29 -14.84 21.40 9.39
N SER A 30 -14.60 20.84 8.21
CA SER A 30 -15.65 20.27 7.38
C SER A 30 -15.77 18.79 7.68
N ASP A 31 -16.90 18.37 8.23
CA ASP A 31 -17.25 16.96 8.39
C ASP A 31 -17.40 16.25 7.04
N ALA A 32 -17.81 16.96 5.99
CA ALA A 32 -17.87 16.43 4.62
C ALA A 32 -16.48 16.14 4.03
N LEU A 33 -15.46 16.97 4.30
CA LEU A 33 -14.08 16.77 3.84
C LEU A 33 -13.27 15.83 4.77
N TYR A 34 -13.64 15.74 6.06
CA TYR A 34 -13.05 14.81 7.02
C TYR A 34 -13.57 13.36 6.85
N ARG A 35 -14.64 13.17 6.08
CA ARG A 35 -15.27 11.88 5.82
C ARG A 35 -14.60 11.01 4.76
N GLY A 36 -13.36 11.31 4.35
CA GLY A 36 -12.57 10.39 3.53
C GLY A 36 -12.51 8.97 4.12
N ARG A 37 -12.52 8.86 5.46
CA ARG A 37 -12.52 7.59 6.18
C ARG A 37 -13.89 6.89 6.31
N MET A 38 -15.02 7.59 6.15
CA MET A 38 -16.34 6.93 6.22
C MET A 38 -16.72 6.25 4.89
N CYS A 39 -16.16 6.71 3.77
CA CYS A 39 -16.52 6.20 2.44
C CYS A 39 -15.52 5.17 1.87
N ALA A 40 -14.43 4.86 2.56
CA ALA A 40 -13.42 3.92 2.07
C ALA A 40 -13.63 2.48 2.56
N THR A 41 -14.34 2.28 3.67
CA THR A 41 -14.59 0.95 4.24
C THR A 41 -15.95 0.95 4.89
N ALA A 42 -16.99 0.53 4.16
CA ALA A 42 -18.08 -0.15 4.86
C ALA A 42 -17.45 -1.42 5.45
N PRO A 43 -17.43 -1.63 6.78
CA PRO A 43 -16.99 -2.90 7.32
C PRO A 43 -17.87 -3.96 6.68
N LEU A 44 -17.27 -4.88 5.92
CA LEU A 44 -18.03 -5.98 5.31
C LEU A 44 -18.77 -6.78 6.40
N ASP A 45 -18.19 -6.79 7.60
CA ASP A 45 -18.70 -7.34 8.85
C ASP A 45 -20.07 -6.75 9.27
N ASP A 46 -20.34 -5.48 8.94
CA ASP A 46 -21.58 -4.77 9.34
C ASP A 46 -22.72 -4.94 8.32
N LEU A 47 -22.46 -5.61 7.18
CA LEU A 47 -23.46 -5.84 6.14
C LEU A 47 -24.22 -7.16 6.41
N PRO A 48 -25.54 -7.12 6.72
CA PRO A 48 -26.32 -8.30 7.12
C PRO A 48 -26.41 -9.42 6.08
N ALA A 49 -26.04 -9.13 4.82
CA ALA A 49 -26.03 -10.05 3.70
C ALA A 49 -24.62 -10.40 3.17
N VAL A 50 -23.56 -9.75 3.69
CA VAL A 50 -22.17 -9.86 3.21
C VAL A 50 -21.20 -10.25 4.35
N GLY A 51 -21.71 -10.57 5.55
CA GLY A 51 -20.92 -11.05 6.68
C GLY A 51 -20.15 -12.36 6.39
N ASP A 52 -19.65 -13.03 7.43
CA ASP A 52 -18.70 -14.17 7.37
C ASP A 52 -18.90 -15.13 6.18
N ALA A 53 -20.14 -15.51 5.86
CA ALA A 53 -20.45 -16.38 4.73
C ALA A 53 -19.88 -15.94 3.37
N TRP A 54 -19.78 -14.64 3.10
CA TRP A 54 -19.22 -14.12 1.83
C TRP A 54 -17.68 -14.26 1.80
N LEU A 55 -17.02 -14.05 2.94
CA LEU A 55 -15.57 -14.22 3.09
C LEU A 55 -15.15 -15.69 3.24
N GLU A 56 -16.04 -16.54 3.76
CA GLU A 56 -15.82 -17.98 3.92
C GLU A 56 -16.01 -18.79 2.63
N THR A 57 -16.72 -18.23 1.64
CA THR A 57 -17.02 -18.97 0.40
C THR A 57 -15.86 -18.91 -0.59
N HIS A 58 -15.10 -20.00 -0.69
CA HIS A 58 -14.11 -20.20 -1.73
C HIS A 58 -14.76 -20.67 -3.04
N THR A 59 -15.09 -19.74 -3.94
CA THR A 59 -15.79 -20.02 -5.21
C THR A 59 -14.87 -20.30 -6.40
N VAL A 60 -13.58 -19.96 -6.28
CA VAL A 60 -12.61 -20.16 -7.36
C VAL A 60 -12.10 -21.59 -7.30
N GLU A 61 -12.15 -22.31 -8.42
CA GLU A 61 -11.65 -23.69 -8.46
C GLU A 61 -10.12 -23.72 -8.29
N GLU A 62 -9.63 -24.72 -7.54
CA GLU A 62 -8.21 -24.99 -7.41
C GLU A 62 -7.75 -26.12 -8.35
N LEU A 63 -6.63 -25.90 -9.04
CA LEU A 63 -5.86 -26.92 -9.74
C LEU A 63 -4.61 -27.24 -8.90
N VAL A 64 -4.60 -28.42 -8.26
CA VAL A 64 -3.45 -28.86 -7.44
C VAL A 64 -2.39 -29.50 -8.32
N VAL A 65 -1.17 -28.97 -8.23
CA VAL A 65 -0.01 -29.41 -9.02
C VAL A 65 1.20 -29.67 -8.12
N GLY A 66 2.19 -30.39 -8.65
CA GLY A 66 3.46 -30.64 -7.98
C GLY A 66 3.78 -32.13 -7.86
N LYS A 67 4.80 -32.44 -7.06
CA LYS A 67 5.24 -33.82 -6.86
C LYS A 67 4.13 -34.65 -6.19
N GLY A 68 3.86 -35.84 -6.73
CA GLY A 68 2.89 -36.77 -6.17
C GLY A 68 1.45 -36.64 -6.70
N THR A 69 1.14 -35.66 -7.56
CA THR A 69 -0.19 -35.53 -8.18
C THR A 69 -0.38 -36.44 -9.40
N GLY A 70 0.69 -37.06 -9.90
CA GLY A 70 0.66 -37.92 -11.09
C GLY A 70 0.56 -37.17 -12.43
N TRP A 71 0.59 -35.84 -12.41
CA TRP A 71 0.57 -35.03 -13.63
C TRP A 71 1.88 -35.17 -14.42
N THR A 72 1.77 -35.42 -15.72
CA THR A 72 2.86 -35.08 -16.65
C THR A 72 2.73 -33.60 -17.04
N PRO A 73 3.82 -32.93 -17.46
CA PRO A 73 3.75 -31.53 -17.91
C PRO A 73 2.72 -31.31 -19.03
N GLU A 74 2.60 -32.25 -19.96
CA GLU A 74 1.70 -32.17 -21.11
C GLU A 74 0.24 -32.34 -20.69
N ALA A 75 -0.05 -33.36 -19.86
CA ALA A 75 -1.40 -33.61 -19.36
C ALA A 75 -1.90 -32.45 -18.48
N LEU A 76 -1.02 -31.84 -17.68
CA LEU A 76 -1.35 -30.68 -16.86
C LEU A 76 -1.69 -29.47 -17.73
N ARG A 77 -0.91 -29.20 -18.78
CA ARG A 77 -1.17 -28.12 -19.74
C ARG A 77 -2.52 -28.30 -20.41
N GLU A 78 -2.80 -29.48 -20.96
CA GLU A 78 -4.06 -29.76 -21.64
C GLU A 78 -5.27 -29.58 -20.71
N GLU A 79 -5.17 -30.08 -19.48
CA GLU A 79 -6.23 -29.95 -18.49
C GLU A 79 -6.46 -28.48 -18.09
N PHE A 80 -5.37 -27.73 -17.87
CA PHE A 80 -5.44 -26.30 -17.58
C PHE A 80 -6.09 -25.52 -18.74
N GLU A 81 -5.67 -25.79 -19.97
CA GLU A 81 -6.22 -25.16 -21.17
C GLU A 81 -7.71 -25.43 -21.31
N ARG A 82 -8.11 -26.69 -21.19
CA ARG A 82 -9.49 -27.15 -21.38
C ARG A 82 -10.45 -26.58 -20.35
N ARG A 83 -10.03 -26.52 -19.07
CA ARG A 83 -10.91 -26.13 -17.95
C ARG A 83 -10.92 -24.64 -17.65
N PHE A 84 -9.80 -23.95 -17.89
CA PHE A 84 -9.58 -22.61 -17.39
C PHE A 84 -9.22 -21.63 -18.51
N GLN A 85 -8.14 -21.89 -19.27
CA GLN A 85 -7.65 -20.93 -20.25
C GLN A 85 -8.62 -20.69 -21.42
N ARG A 86 -9.02 -21.74 -22.15
CA ARG A 86 -9.93 -21.64 -23.30
C ARG A 86 -11.32 -21.10 -22.94
N PRO A 87 -11.97 -21.56 -21.86
CA PRO A 87 -13.26 -21.00 -21.45
C PRO A 87 -13.13 -19.67 -20.70
N ASN A 88 -11.92 -19.13 -20.51
CA ASN A 88 -11.64 -17.91 -19.76
C ASN A 88 -12.21 -17.93 -18.33
N ARG A 89 -12.03 -19.06 -17.63
CA ARG A 89 -12.48 -19.26 -16.25
C ARG A 89 -11.31 -19.07 -15.29
N PRO A 90 -11.46 -18.26 -14.23
CA PRO A 90 -10.42 -18.09 -13.23
C PRO A 90 -10.20 -19.38 -12.43
N CYS A 91 -8.95 -19.63 -12.04
CA CYS A 91 -8.57 -20.72 -11.13
C CYS A 91 -7.37 -20.33 -10.26
N VAL A 92 -7.21 -21.00 -9.14
CA VAL A 92 -5.99 -20.96 -8.32
C VAL A 92 -5.16 -22.20 -8.63
N VAL A 93 -3.89 -22.04 -9.03
CA VAL A 93 -2.99 -23.19 -9.20
C VAL A 93 -2.16 -23.39 -7.93
N ARG A 94 -2.59 -24.32 -7.09
CA ARG A 94 -1.93 -24.63 -5.82
C ARG A 94 -0.70 -25.50 -6.07
N GLY A 95 0.46 -25.08 -5.57
CA GLY A 95 1.73 -25.80 -5.69
C GLY A 95 2.60 -25.40 -6.88
N ALA A 96 2.12 -24.50 -7.76
CA ALA A 96 2.88 -24.05 -8.94
C ALA A 96 4.23 -23.39 -8.61
N CYS A 97 4.31 -22.74 -7.45
CA CYS A 97 5.49 -22.03 -6.98
C CYS A 97 6.32 -22.84 -5.97
N ALA A 98 5.95 -24.09 -5.66
CA ALA A 98 6.53 -24.83 -4.52
C ALA A 98 8.05 -25.03 -4.61
N ASP A 99 8.58 -25.09 -5.82
CA ASP A 99 10.02 -25.26 -6.08
C ASP A 99 10.78 -23.93 -6.25
N TRP A 100 10.09 -22.78 -6.14
CA TRP A 100 10.75 -21.47 -6.27
C TRP A 100 11.62 -21.16 -5.05
N PRO A 101 12.91 -20.77 -5.24
CA PRO A 101 13.73 -20.29 -4.14
C PRO A 101 13.09 -19.14 -3.34
N ALA A 102 12.24 -18.33 -3.97
CA ALA A 102 11.53 -17.23 -3.35
C ALA A 102 10.71 -17.66 -2.12
N CYS A 103 10.07 -18.84 -2.17
CA CYS A 103 9.26 -19.35 -1.06
C CYS A 103 10.07 -19.61 0.22
N ALA A 104 11.38 -19.85 0.10
CA ALA A 104 12.27 -20.07 1.25
C ALA A 104 13.15 -18.86 1.58
N ARG A 105 13.51 -18.05 0.60
CA ARG A 105 14.51 -16.97 0.75
C ARG A 105 13.91 -15.61 1.07
N TRP A 106 12.73 -15.31 0.55
CA TRP A 106 12.21 -13.94 0.59
C TRP A 106 11.73 -13.61 2.00
N SER A 107 12.60 -12.89 2.71
CA SER A 107 12.36 -12.23 3.99
C SER A 107 12.63 -10.73 3.81
N ARG A 108 12.16 -9.89 4.74
CA ARG A 108 12.48 -8.45 4.72
C ARG A 108 13.98 -8.18 4.60
N ALA A 109 14.79 -8.88 5.41
CA ALA A 109 16.24 -8.77 5.37
C ALA A 109 16.84 -9.17 4.01
N TYR A 110 16.36 -10.26 3.40
CA TYR A 110 16.82 -10.68 2.07
C TYR A 110 16.44 -9.69 0.98
N LEU A 111 15.23 -9.11 1.04
CA LEU A 111 14.78 -8.11 0.08
C LEU A 111 15.61 -6.81 0.19
N GLU A 112 15.91 -6.36 1.40
CA GLU A 112 16.82 -5.24 1.64
C GLU A 112 18.23 -5.51 1.10
N GLU A 113 18.80 -6.70 1.37
CA GLU A 113 20.12 -7.08 0.84
C GLU A 113 20.12 -7.14 -0.69
N ALA A 114 19.07 -7.72 -1.29
CA ALA A 114 18.98 -7.92 -2.73
C ALA A 114 18.87 -6.61 -3.50
N TYR A 115 18.16 -5.60 -2.96
CA TYR A 115 18.13 -4.25 -3.51
C TYR A 115 19.38 -3.43 -3.13
N GLY A 116 19.94 -3.65 -1.94
CA GLY A 116 21.06 -2.89 -1.42
C GLY A 116 20.75 -1.39 -1.37
N ALA A 117 21.55 -0.59 -2.09
CA ALA A 117 21.34 0.85 -2.21
C ALA A 117 20.35 1.25 -3.31
N ASN A 118 19.93 0.31 -4.18
CA ASN A 118 19.03 0.62 -5.29
C ASN A 118 17.63 0.91 -4.76
N PRO A 119 16.95 1.95 -5.29
CA PRO A 119 15.59 2.25 -4.89
C PRO A 119 14.60 1.25 -5.50
N ALA A 120 13.52 0.96 -4.76
CA ALA A 120 12.29 0.36 -5.28
C ALA A 120 11.28 1.45 -5.63
N VAL A 121 10.34 1.14 -6.52
CA VAL A 121 9.19 2.00 -6.80
C VAL A 121 8.06 1.69 -5.80
N VAL A 122 7.67 2.66 -4.99
CA VAL A 122 6.66 2.55 -3.93
C VAL A 122 5.68 3.70 -4.05
N GLY A 123 4.41 3.40 -4.32
CA GLY A 123 3.36 4.42 -4.50
C GLY A 123 3.66 5.46 -5.58
N GLY A 124 4.48 5.12 -6.57
CA GLY A 124 4.94 6.04 -7.62
C GLY A 124 6.23 6.82 -7.28
N TYR A 125 6.79 6.65 -6.08
CA TYR A 125 8.03 7.27 -5.64
C TYR A 125 9.19 6.27 -5.64
N GLU A 126 10.42 6.77 -5.71
CA GLU A 126 11.62 5.95 -5.53
C GLU A 126 12.12 6.04 -4.08
N MET A 127 12.29 4.90 -3.42
CA MET A 127 12.83 4.83 -2.06
C MET A 127 13.56 3.52 -1.80
N ARG A 128 14.45 3.46 -0.81
CA ARG A 128 15.11 2.19 -0.46
C ARG A 128 14.10 1.25 0.20
N VAL A 129 14.28 -0.05 -0.03
CA VAL A 129 13.44 -1.09 0.59
C VAL A 129 13.46 -1.00 2.13
N ALA A 130 14.60 -0.67 2.73
CA ALA A 130 14.70 -0.44 4.18
C ALA A 130 13.84 0.73 4.67
N ASP A 131 13.70 1.79 3.88
CA ASP A 131 12.85 2.93 4.24
C ASP A 131 11.36 2.57 4.07
N TYR A 132 11.02 1.75 3.07
CA TYR A 132 9.67 1.18 2.92
C TYR A 132 9.30 0.27 4.10
N HIS A 133 10.20 -0.62 4.54
CA HIS A 133 9.94 -1.46 5.71
C HIS A 133 9.73 -0.65 6.99
N ARG A 134 10.51 0.42 7.20
CA ARG A 134 10.30 1.34 8.32
C ARG A 134 8.93 2.01 8.27
N TYR A 135 8.49 2.40 7.07
CA TYR A 135 7.14 2.92 6.86
C TYR A 135 6.08 1.86 7.25
N CYS A 136 6.21 0.63 6.77
CA CYS A 136 5.30 -0.46 7.12
C CYS A 136 5.24 -0.68 8.64
N ASP A 137 6.39 -0.68 9.34
CA ASP A 137 6.45 -0.86 10.79
C ASP A 137 5.77 0.30 11.54
N ALA A 138 5.92 1.54 11.05
CA ALA A 138 5.26 2.70 11.64
C ALA A 138 3.74 2.65 11.47
N VAL A 139 3.24 2.20 10.31
CA VAL A 139 1.81 2.02 10.06
C VAL A 139 1.25 0.87 10.91
N GLU A 140 1.92 -0.29 10.93
CA GLU A 140 1.50 -1.47 11.68
C GLU A 140 1.47 -1.23 13.19
N SER A 141 2.45 -0.50 13.73
CA SER A 141 2.48 -0.11 15.15
C SER A 141 1.52 1.03 15.52
N GLY A 142 0.86 1.66 14.53
CA GLY A 142 0.00 2.84 14.73
C GLY A 142 0.77 4.13 15.03
N ALA A 143 2.10 4.12 14.93
CA ALA A 143 2.94 5.32 15.08
C ALA A 143 2.78 6.30 13.90
N ALA A 144 2.35 5.80 12.74
CA ALA A 144 1.94 6.57 11.59
C ALA A 144 0.52 6.16 11.17
N VAL A 145 -0.29 7.16 10.78
CA VAL A 145 -1.61 6.93 10.18
C VAL A 145 -1.55 7.50 8.78
N ASP A 146 -1.73 6.64 7.78
CA ASP A 146 -1.71 7.01 6.37
C ASP A 146 -3.07 6.73 5.76
N ASP A 147 -3.75 7.79 5.30
CA ASP A 147 -5.04 7.68 4.63
C ASP A 147 -4.89 7.04 3.22
N GLN A 148 -3.67 6.98 2.66
CA GLN A 148 -3.36 6.35 1.38
C GLN A 148 -2.12 5.44 1.48
N PRO A 149 -2.30 4.18 1.96
CA PRO A 149 -1.19 3.25 2.14
C PRO A 149 -0.32 3.08 0.89
N LEU A 150 0.99 3.16 1.07
CA LEU A 150 1.96 3.00 -0.01
C LEU A 150 2.22 1.51 -0.31
N TYR A 151 2.15 1.16 -1.59
CA TYR A 151 2.43 -0.19 -2.08
C TYR A 151 3.70 -0.21 -2.93
N LEU A 152 4.53 -1.23 -2.73
CA LEU A 152 5.72 -1.47 -3.55
C LEU A 152 5.32 -2.16 -4.85
N PHE A 153 5.50 -1.47 -5.97
CA PHE A 153 5.23 -1.95 -7.32
C PHE A 153 6.39 -1.59 -8.25
N ASP A 154 7.46 -2.40 -8.21
CA ASP A 154 8.64 -2.16 -9.04
C ASP A 154 8.66 -3.06 -10.29
N LYS A 155 8.17 -2.53 -11.41
CA LYS A 155 8.20 -3.21 -12.72
C LYS A 155 9.60 -3.47 -13.27
N HIS A 156 10.63 -2.80 -12.74
CA HIS A 156 12.02 -2.92 -13.16
C HIS A 156 12.90 -3.62 -12.13
N PHE A 157 12.30 -4.27 -11.12
CA PHE A 157 13.03 -4.91 -10.04
C PHE A 157 14.10 -5.90 -10.54
N ALA A 158 13.87 -6.61 -11.63
CA ALA A 158 14.85 -7.56 -12.18
C ALA A 158 16.16 -6.89 -12.63
N SER A 159 16.11 -5.60 -13.03
CA SER A 159 17.30 -4.82 -13.36
C SER A 159 18.00 -4.25 -12.12
N ARG A 160 17.23 -3.88 -11.09
CA ARG A 160 17.71 -3.23 -9.86
C ARG A 160 18.18 -4.23 -8.80
N ALA A 161 17.54 -5.39 -8.75
CA ALA A 161 17.83 -6.51 -7.86
C ALA A 161 17.83 -7.84 -8.67
N PRO A 162 18.83 -8.07 -9.54
CA PRO A 162 18.87 -9.25 -10.42
C PRO A 162 18.88 -10.60 -9.69
N ARG A 163 19.25 -10.62 -8.40
CA ARG A 163 19.17 -11.81 -7.55
C ARG A 163 17.73 -12.28 -7.39
N LEU A 164 16.78 -11.37 -7.20
CA LEU A 164 15.35 -11.69 -7.00
C LEU A 164 14.75 -12.33 -8.26
N ALA A 165 15.16 -11.88 -9.44
CA ALA A 165 14.70 -12.46 -10.71
C ALA A 165 15.10 -13.94 -10.89
N ARG A 166 16.13 -14.41 -10.17
CA ARG A 166 16.58 -15.81 -10.19
C ARG A 166 15.84 -16.69 -9.20
N ASP A 167 15.05 -16.11 -8.31
CA ASP A 167 14.37 -16.84 -7.23
C ASP A 167 12.98 -17.36 -7.62
N TYR A 168 12.51 -17.07 -8.83
CA TYR A 168 11.25 -17.61 -9.36
C TYR A 168 11.36 -17.84 -10.88
N GLY A 169 10.40 -18.56 -11.44
CA GLY A 169 10.30 -18.79 -12.87
C GLY A 169 8.89 -19.13 -13.28
N VAL A 170 8.55 -18.94 -14.55
CA VAL A 170 7.21 -19.28 -15.07
C VAL A 170 7.04 -20.81 -15.04
N PRO A 171 5.99 -21.35 -14.40
CA PRO A 171 5.70 -22.78 -14.41
C PRO A 171 5.58 -23.31 -15.84
N ALA A 172 6.17 -24.47 -16.13
CA ALA A 172 6.31 -24.97 -17.50
C ALA A 172 4.99 -25.11 -18.26
N PHE A 173 3.91 -25.48 -17.57
CA PHE A 173 2.57 -25.63 -18.17
C PHE A 173 1.90 -24.29 -18.56
N LEU A 174 2.44 -23.15 -18.09
CA LEU A 174 1.97 -21.79 -18.41
C LEU A 174 2.78 -21.11 -19.54
N GLY A 175 3.95 -21.63 -19.91
CA GLY A 175 4.76 -21.09 -21.00
C GLY A 175 4.23 -21.49 -22.38
N GLU A 176 4.56 -20.74 -23.44
CA GLU A 176 4.29 -21.15 -24.83
C GLU A 176 4.89 -22.52 -25.17
#